data_AF-A0A069DNF5-F1
#
_entry.id   AF-A0A069DNF5-F1
#
_cell.length_a   1.000
_cell.length_b   1.000
_cell.length_c   1.000
_cell.angle_alpha   90.00
_cell.angle_beta   90.00
_cell.angle_gamma   90.00
#
_symmetry.space_group_name_H-M   'P 1'
#
loop_
_entity.id
_entity.type
_entity.pdbx_description
1 polymer ?
#
loop_
_entity_poly.entity_id
_entity_poly.type
_entity_poly.pdbx_seq_one_letter_code
_entity_poly.pdbx_strand_id
1 'polypeptide(L)' 'MLIGSCSRYVVGGRAVETVYWRAQPASNGQISKIIKTKKTLSFPPSDHPRPNISTSIRQIHNMTSLSH' A
#
# COMPACT_ATOMS: atom_id res chain seq x y z
N MET A 1 8.55 6.79 2.89
CA MET A 1 8.85 5.46 2.30
C MET A 1 7.57 4.64 2.16
N LEU A 2 7.31 4.00 1.01
CA LEU A 2 6.20 3.03 0.88
C LEU A 2 6.56 1.72 1.59
N ILE A 3 5.72 1.30 2.54
CA ILE A 3 5.96 0.12 3.39
C ILE A 3 4.97 -1.01 3.15
N GLY A 4 3.87 -0.73 2.45
CA GLY A 4 2.99 -1.78 1.97
C GLY A 4 1.89 -1.26 1.06
N SER A 5 1.26 -2.20 0.36
CA SER A 5 0.06 -2.01 -0.43
C SER A 5 -0.80 -3.26 -0.41
N CYS A 6 -2.12 -3.08 -0.38
CA CYS A 6 -3.08 -4.18 -0.48
C CYS A 6 -4.16 -3.78 -1.47
N SER A 7 -4.42 -4.66 -2.44
CA SER A 7 -5.45 -4.45 -3.46
C SER A 7 -6.58 -5.45 -3.27
N ARG A 8 -7.82 -5.00 -3.46
CA ARG A 8 -9.00 -5.88 -3.44
C ARG A 8 -10.01 -5.46 -4.48
N TYR A 9 -10.78 -6.44 -4.97
CA TYR A 9 -11.97 -6.17 -5.76
C TYR A 9 -13.08 -5.60 -4.89
N VAL A 10 -13.76 -4.58 -5.40
CA VAL A 10 -14.92 -3.92 -4.78
C VAL A 10 -16.02 -3.74 -5.83
N VAL A 11 -17.22 -3.29 -5.41
CA VAL A 11 -18.37 -3.03 -6.29
C VAL A 11 -18.69 -4.24 -7.19
N GLY A 12 -18.86 -5.42 -6.57
CA GLY A 12 -19.15 -6.66 -7.30
C GLY A 12 -18.05 -7.13 -8.26
N GLY A 13 -16.80 -6.69 -8.06
CA GLY A 13 -15.67 -7.04 -8.92
C GLY A 13 -15.46 -6.10 -10.11
N ARG A 14 -16.15 -4.94 -10.15
CA ARG A 14 -16.04 -3.93 -11.22
C ARG A 14 -15.05 -2.81 -10.92
N ALA A 15 -14.47 -2.80 -9.72
CA ALA A 15 -13.43 -1.86 -9.37
C ALA A 15 -12.38 -2.55 -8.50
N VAL A 16 -11.15 -2.07 -8.56
CA VAL A 16 -10.07 -2.45 -7.66
C VAL A 16 -9.77 -1.26 -6.76
N GLU A 17 -9.80 -1.53 -5.46
CA GLU A 17 -9.36 -0.60 -4.44
C GLU A 17 -7.97 -1.00 -3.96
N THR A 18 -7.02 -0.08 -4.03
CA THR A 18 -5.68 -0.27 -3.48
C THR A 18 -5.46 0.67 -2.31
N VAL A 19 -5.09 0.10 -1.17
CA VAL A 19 -4.64 0.81 0.03
C VAL A 19 -3.12 0.83 0.03
N TYR A 20 -2.52 1.97 0.38
CA TYR A 20 -1.08 2.14 0.52
C TYR A 20 -0.73 2.61 1.93
N TRP A 21 0.36 2.09 2.48
CA TRP A 21 0.94 2.55 3.75
C TRP A 21 2.31 3.15 3.49
N ARG A 22 2.55 4.35 3.99
CA ARG A 22 3.82 5.05 3.90
C ARG A 22 4.34 5.40 5.28
N ALA A 23 5.57 4.97 5.61
CA ALA A 23 6.29 5.45 6.76
C ALA A 23 6.85 6.85 6.46
N GLN A 24 6.60 7.80 7.36
CA GLN A 24 7.26 9.09 7.41
C GLN A 24 8.35 9.02 8.48
N PRO A 25 9.63 9.16 8.08
CA PRO A 25 10.73 9.22 9.05
C PRO A 25 10.71 10.56 9.80
N ALA A 26 11.13 10.54 11.06
CA ALA A 26 11.55 11.69 11.84
C ALA A 26 12.99 12.09 11.47
N SER A 27 13.43 13.27 11.93
CA SER A 27 14.80 13.76 11.75
C SER A 27 15.86 12.84 12.38
N ASN A 28 15.49 12.02 13.36
CA ASN A 28 16.37 11.06 14.05
C ASN A 28 16.39 9.66 13.41
N GLY A 29 15.86 9.50 12.19
CA GLY A 29 15.82 8.22 11.49
C GLY A 29 14.75 7.22 11.98
N GLN A 30 14.05 7.52 13.07
CA GLN A 30 12.91 6.72 13.53
C GLN A 30 11.66 6.99 12.69
N ILE A 31 10.69 6.06 12.70
CA ILE A 31 9.39 6.33 12.08
C ILE A 31 8.57 7.23 13.02
N SER A 32 8.21 8.43 12.58
CA SER A 32 7.30 9.30 13.33
C SER A 32 5.84 8.96 13.10
N LYS A 33 5.48 8.58 11.86
CA LYS A 33 4.09 8.40 11.45
C LYS A 33 3.96 7.39 10.33
N ILE A 34 2.84 6.66 10.32
CA ILE A 34 2.39 5.87 9.17
C ILE A 34 1.19 6.56 8.54
N ILE A 35 1.29 6.89 7.26
CA ILE A 35 0.24 7.51 6.46
C ILE A 35 -0.42 6.43 5.63
N LYS A 36 -1.74 6.31 5.76
CA LYS A 36 -2.58 5.44 4.94
C LYS A 36 -3.26 6.25 3.85
N THR A 37 -3.15 5.84 2.59
CA THR A 37 -3.90 6.40 1.48
C THR A 37 -4.65 5.31 0.72
N LYS A 38 -5.69 5.69 -0.01
CA LYS A 38 -6.53 4.78 -0.79
C LYS A 38 -6.71 5.34 -2.21
N LYS A 39 -6.67 4.45 -3.20
CA LYS A 39 -7.04 4.75 -4.59
C LYS A 39 -8.00 3.68 -5.08
N THR A 40 -9.07 4.10 -5.75
CA THR A 40 -10.02 3.21 -6.42
C THR A 40 -9.91 3.40 -7.92
N LEU A 41 -9.79 2.31 -8.65
CA LEU A 41 -9.82 2.26 -10.11
C LEU A 41 -11.05 1.46 -10.53
N SER A 42 -11.94 2.07 -11.29
CA SER A 42 -13.11 1.41 -11.86
C SER A 42 -12.78 0.85 -13.24
N PHE A 43 -13.30 -0.33 -13.55
CA PHE A 43 -13.20 -0.93 -14.88
C PHE A 43 -14.54 -0.81 -15.60
N PRO A 44 -14.54 -0.56 -16.91
CA PRO A 44 -15.75 -0.68 -17.70
C PRO A 44 -16.25 -2.13 -17.64
N PRO A 45 -17.56 -2.38 -17.86
CA PRO A 45 -18.07 -3.72 -18.08
C PRO A 45 -17.34 -4.30 -19.29
N SER A 46 -16.48 -5.28 -19.07
CA SER A 46 -15.64 -5.86 -20.10
C SER A 46 -15.47 -7.35 -19.83
N ASP A 47 -15.49 -8.16 -20.88
CA ASP A 47 -15.17 -9.59 -20.85
C ASP A 47 -13.67 -9.87 -20.68
N HIS A 48 -12.84 -8.82 -20.56
CA HIS A 48 -11.42 -9.00 -20.32
C HIS A 48 -11.15 -9.66 -18.97
N PRO A 49 -10.11 -10.51 -18.90
CA PRO A 49 -9.75 -11.19 -17.66
C PRO A 49 -9.45 -10.17 -16.57
N ARG A 50 -10.03 -10.42 -15.39
CA ARG A 50 -9.82 -9.62 -14.18
C ARG A 50 -8.31 -9.50 -13.88
N PRO A 51 -7.76 -8.28 -13.68
CA PRO A 51 -6.35 -8.12 -13.38
C PRO A 51 -5.94 -8.87 -12.11
N ASN A 52 -4.77 -9.49 -12.10
CA ASN A 52 -4.24 -10.09 -10.88
C ASN A 52 -3.96 -8.97 -9.85
N ILE A 53 -4.65 -9.02 -8.72
CA ILE A 53 -4.42 -8.08 -7.61
C ILE A 53 -3.25 -8.57 -6.76
N SER A 54 -2.43 -7.64 -6.29
CA SER A 54 -1.24 -7.95 -5.49
C SER A 54 -1.31 -7.30 -4.11
N THR A 55 -0.75 -8.01 -3.13
CA THR A 55 -0.44 -7.49 -1.80
C THR A 55 1.07 -7.52 -1.64
N SER A 56 1.64 -6.42 -1.16
CA SER A 56 3.07 -6.29 -0.89
C SER A 56 3.24 -5.62 0.45
N ILE A 57 4.04 -6.23 1.32
CA ILE A 57 4.39 -5.68 2.63
C ILE A 57 5.90 -5.78 2.74
N ARG A 58 6.55 -4.65 3.02
CA ARG A 58 7.98 -4.61 3.30
C ARG A 58 8.16 -4.77 4.79
N GLN A 59 8.90 -5.80 5.18
CA GLN A 59 9.34 -5.93 6.57
C GLN A 59 10.28 -4.77 6.88
N ILE A 60 9.92 -3.95 7.86
CA ILE A 60 10.76 -2.84 8.30
C ILE A 60 11.74 -3.40 9.33
N HIS A 61 12.82 -3.99 8.84
CA HIS A 61 13.95 -4.37 9.67
C HIS A 61 14.95 -3.22 9.58
N ASN A 62 15.40 -2.72 10.73
CA ASN A 62 16.56 -1.83 10.86
C ASN A 62 16.37 -0.32 10.64
N MET A 63 15.24 0.29 11.03
CA MET A 63 15.22 1.77 11.23
C MET A 63 15.42 2.20 12.70
N THR A 64 15.84 1.27 13.56
CA THR A 64 16.10 1.51 15.00
C THR A 64 17.57 1.32 15.40
N SER A 65 18.47 0.99 14.47
CA SER A 65 19.88 0.73 14.78
C SER A 65 20.78 1.68 14.01
N LEU A 66 20.92 2.92 14.48
CA LEU A 66 22.05 3.81 14.19
C LEU A 66 22.08 4.90 15.28
N SER A 67 22.45 4.49 16.49
CA SER A 67 22.88 5.41 17.54
C SER A 67 23.85 4.67 18.46
N HIS A 68 25.13 4.70 18.10
CA HIS A 68 26.27 4.83 19.01
C HIS A 68 27.53 5.15 18.22
#